data_AF-A0A330LZZ1-F1
#
_entry.id   AF-A0A330LZZ1-F1
#
_cell.length_a   1.000
_cell.length_b   1.000
_cell.length_c   1.000
_cell.angle_alpha   90.00
_cell.angle_beta   90.00
_cell.angle_gamma   90.00
#
_symmetry.space_group_name_H-M   'P 1'
#
loop_
_entity.id
_entity.type
_entity.pdbx_description
1 polymer ?
#
loop_
_entity_poly.entity_id
_entity_poly.type
_entity_poly.pdbx_seq_one_letter_code
_entity_poly.pdbx_strand_id
1 'polypeptide(L)'
;MSSEEIREWIKFFVLIIGGCLALRTYIVSQRQKRLDNSLKLLDIFFDNLEENDLIEWKRIFMGSSEPSGAKQGHFHSSYNQQIPFDSLFSEGPDDKGANNRIVQQLDLIAYDALKGTIDTRFIYSRLGQLMNTTYRWFGDGEKSIIAVHYPHFNKLMKKCNNKFKGWPTKVYSYCE
;
A
#
# COMPACT_ATOMS: atom_id res chain seq x y z
N MET A 1 -40.97 -41.45 17.94
CA MET A 1 -40.77 -40.02 17.69
C MET A 1 -42.13 -39.42 17.42
N SER A 2 -42.59 -38.49 18.26
CA SER A 2 -43.89 -37.84 18.07
C SER A 2 -43.85 -36.88 16.86
N SER A 3 -45.01 -36.58 16.29
CA SER A 3 -45.11 -35.59 15.19
C SER A 3 -44.61 -34.21 15.62
N GLU A 4 -44.73 -33.87 16.90
CA GLU A 4 -44.26 -32.61 17.47
C GLU A 4 -42.73 -32.58 17.57
N GLU A 5 -42.10 -33.67 18.02
CA GLU A 5 -40.64 -33.78 18.07
C GLU A 5 -40.02 -33.64 16.67
N ILE A 6 -40.61 -34.31 15.66
CA ILE A 6 -40.16 -34.19 14.25
C ILE A 6 -40.24 -32.71 13.80
N ARG A 7 -41.32 -32.02 14.13
CA ARG A 7 -41.51 -30.61 13.78
C ARG A 7 -40.48 -29.70 14.46
N GLU A 8 -40.15 -29.94 15.72
CA GLU A 8 -39.12 -29.19 16.44
C GLU A 8 -37.72 -29.40 15.85
N TRP A 9 -37.37 -30.64 15.52
CA TRP A 9 -36.12 -30.96 14.84
C TRP A 9 -36.01 -30.27 13.47
N ILE A 10 -37.10 -30.22 12.69
CA ILE A 10 -37.14 -29.50 11.42
C ILE A 10 -36.91 -27.99 11.62
N LYS A 11 -37.60 -27.37 12.60
CA LYS A 11 -37.39 -25.94 12.91
C LYS A 11 -35.95 -25.64 13.30
N PHE A 12 -35.37 -26.50 14.15
CA PHE A 12 -33.98 -26.37 14.57
C PHE A 12 -33.02 -26.46 13.38
N PHE A 13 -33.24 -27.40 12.46
CA PHE A 13 -32.43 -27.55 11.26
C PHE A 13 -32.54 -26.33 10.32
N VAL A 14 -33.75 -25.80 10.13
CA VAL A 14 -33.96 -24.57 9.35
C VAL A 14 -33.24 -23.38 9.97
N LEU A 15 -33.27 -23.24 11.30
CA LEU A 15 -32.54 -22.19 12.01
C LEU A 15 -31.03 -22.31 11.82
N ILE A 16 -30.47 -23.52 11.91
CA ILE A 16 -29.04 -23.76 11.66
C ILE A 16 -28.66 -23.39 10.23
N ILE A 17 -29.42 -23.85 9.24
CA ILE A 17 -29.15 -23.53 7.83
C ILE A 17 -29.23 -22.03 7.59
N GLY A 18 -30.28 -21.37 8.10
CA GLY A 18 -30.45 -19.93 7.99
C GLY A 18 -29.27 -19.16 8.61
N GLY A 19 -28.83 -19.57 9.80
CA GLY A 19 -27.65 -19.01 10.46
C GLY A 19 -26.37 -19.18 9.65
N CYS A 20 -26.12 -20.39 9.14
CA CYS A 20 -24.97 -20.69 8.28
C CYS A 20 -24.96 -19.84 7.00
N LEU A 21 -26.12 -19.70 6.34
CA LEU A 21 -26.26 -18.87 5.14
C LEU A 21 -26.04 -17.39 5.45
N ALA A 22 -26.61 -16.87 6.55
CA ALA A 22 -26.42 -15.50 6.97
C ALA A 22 -24.94 -15.18 7.25
N LEU A 23 -24.24 -16.07 7.98
CA LEU A 23 -22.81 -15.94 8.25
C LEU A 23 -21.98 -15.96 6.96
N ARG A 24 -22.27 -16.88 6.03
CA ARG A 24 -21.57 -16.96 4.74
C ARG A 24 -21.78 -15.68 3.93
N THR A 25 -23.01 -15.21 3.82
CA THR A 25 -23.37 -13.98 3.09
C THR A 25 -22.69 -12.77 3.72
N TYR A 26 -22.65 -12.68 5.05
CA TYR A 26 -21.93 -11.62 5.75
C TYR A 26 -20.44 -11.62 5.40
N ILE A 27 -19.76 -12.78 5.45
CA ILE A 27 -18.34 -12.90 5.11
C ILE A 27 -18.08 -12.47 3.65
N VAL A 28 -18.91 -12.92 2.71
CA VAL A 28 -18.77 -12.55 1.29
C VAL A 28 -18.99 -11.05 1.10
N SER A 29 -20.03 -10.48 1.72
CA SER A 29 -20.32 -9.05 1.67
C SER A 29 -19.17 -8.22 2.22
N GLN A 30 -18.56 -8.64 3.34
CA GLN A 30 -17.40 -7.95 3.91
C GLN A 30 -16.17 -8.01 3.00
N ARG A 31 -15.92 -9.14 2.35
CA ARG A 31 -14.84 -9.26 1.36
C ARG A 31 -15.07 -8.35 0.16
N GLN A 32 -16.30 -8.29 -0.35
CA GLN A 32 -16.65 -7.42 -1.47
C GLN A 32 -16.45 -5.94 -1.11
N LYS A 33 -16.94 -5.49 0.06
CA LYS A 33 -16.74 -4.12 0.55
C LYS A 33 -15.26 -3.76 0.66
N ARG A 34 -14.41 -4.67 1.13
CA ARG A 34 -12.95 -4.43 1.21
C ARG A 34 -12.32 -4.25 -0.17
N LEU A 35 -12.73 -5.03 -1.16
CA LEU A 35 -12.25 -4.90 -2.53
C LEU A 35 -12.73 -3.58 -3.17
N ASP A 36 -14.01 -3.24 -3.01
CA ASP A 36 -14.56 -1.98 -3.51
C ASP A 36 -13.87 -0.77 -2.87
N ASN A 37 -13.59 -0.82 -1.57
CA ASN A 37 -12.81 0.20 -0.88
C ASN A 37 -11.38 0.28 -1.39
N SER A 38 -10.72 -0.86 -1.63
CA SER A 38 -9.38 -0.88 -2.20
C SER A 38 -9.33 -0.25 -3.59
N LEU A 39 -10.31 -0.54 -4.45
CA LEU A 39 -10.41 0.04 -5.78
C LEU A 39 -10.55 1.56 -5.70
N LYS A 40 -11.52 2.04 -4.91
CA LYS A 40 -11.73 3.47 -4.69
C LYS A 40 -10.50 4.18 -4.14
N LEU A 41 -9.79 3.57 -3.19
CA LEU A 41 -8.56 4.14 -2.66
C LEU A 41 -7.43 4.18 -3.70
N LEU A 42 -7.34 3.20 -4.60
CA LEU A 42 -6.39 3.25 -5.69
C LEU A 42 -6.75 4.34 -6.70
N ASP A 43 -8.04 4.51 -7.02
CA ASP A 43 -8.49 5.57 -7.91
C ASP A 43 -8.16 6.93 -7.31
N ILE A 44 -8.53 7.17 -6.04
CA ILE A 44 -8.16 8.38 -5.28
C ILE A 44 -6.65 8.58 -5.24
N PHE A 45 -5.87 7.51 -5.05
CA PHE A 45 -4.41 7.59 -5.05
C PHE A 45 -3.89 8.14 -6.37
N PHE A 46 -4.33 7.60 -7.51
CA PHE A 46 -3.86 8.06 -8.81
C PHE A 46 -4.42 9.43 -9.19
N ASP A 47 -5.66 9.74 -8.81
CA ASP A 47 -6.30 11.04 -9.07
C ASP A 47 -5.66 12.19 -8.28
N ASN A 48 -5.11 11.89 -7.09
CA ASN A 48 -4.42 12.88 -6.25
C ASN A 48 -2.96 13.11 -6.64
N LEU A 49 -2.40 12.30 -7.55
CA LEU A 49 -1.05 12.53 -8.07
C LEU A 49 -1.09 13.57 -9.19
N GLU A 50 -0.08 14.43 -9.23
CA GLU A 50 0.14 15.26 -10.40
C GLU A 50 0.62 14.40 -11.58
N GLU A 51 0.35 14.85 -12.81
CA GLU A 51 0.64 14.10 -14.04
C GLU A 51 2.11 13.61 -14.12
N ASN A 52 3.03 14.39 -13.56
CA ASN A 52 4.46 14.09 -13.57
C ASN A 52 4.96 13.31 -12.36
N ASP A 53 4.15 13.04 -11.33
CA ASP A 53 4.64 12.45 -10.07
C ASP A 53 5.26 11.06 -10.26
N LEU A 54 4.56 10.22 -11.03
CA LEU A 54 5.09 8.89 -11.35
C LEU A 54 6.29 8.96 -12.28
N ILE A 55 6.40 9.99 -13.12
CA ILE A 55 7.54 10.18 -14.02
C ILE A 55 8.77 10.58 -13.21
N GLU A 56 8.63 11.54 -12.29
CA GLU A 56 9.69 11.97 -11.39
C GLU A 56 10.13 10.85 -10.45
N TRP A 57 9.19 10.07 -9.90
CA TRP A 57 9.52 8.89 -9.11
C TRP A 57 10.35 7.89 -9.94
N LYS A 58 9.98 7.62 -11.20
CA LYS A 58 10.76 6.74 -12.08
C LYS A 58 12.16 7.30 -12.37
N ARG A 59 12.27 8.62 -12.61
CA ARG A 59 13.55 9.28 -12.85
C ARG A 59 14.48 9.09 -11.66
N ILE A 60 14.00 9.32 -10.45
CA ILE A 60 14.76 9.12 -9.22
C ILE A 60 15.08 7.64 -9.02
N PHE A 61 14.14 6.74 -9.32
CA PHE A 61 14.37 5.31 -9.24
C PHE A 61 15.55 4.88 -10.12
N MET A 62 15.56 5.28 -11.39
CA MET A 62 16.66 5.01 -12.30
C MET A 62 17.96 5.72 -11.87
N GLY A 63 17.88 6.97 -11.43
CA GLY A 63 19.03 7.75 -10.96
C GLY A 63 19.59 7.32 -9.60
N SER A 64 18.94 6.39 -8.91
CA SER A 64 19.40 5.79 -7.65
C SER A 64 19.95 4.37 -7.81
N SER A 65 19.97 3.86 -9.04
CA SER A 65 20.40 2.50 -9.33
C SER A 65 21.93 2.39 -9.23
N GLU A 66 22.45 1.21 -8.87
CA GLU A 66 23.89 0.94 -8.88
C GLU A 66 24.52 1.16 -10.27
N PRO A 67 23.88 0.79 -11.40
CA PRO A 67 24.36 1.15 -12.74
C PRO A 67 24.55 2.64 -12.99
N SER A 68 23.78 3.50 -12.30
CA SER A 68 23.95 4.97 -12.39
C SER A 68 25.16 5.49 -11.61
N GLY A 69 25.83 4.66 -10.81
CA GLY A 69 26.96 5.05 -9.97
C GLY A 69 26.56 5.85 -8.72
N ALA A 70 25.27 5.86 -8.36
CA ALA A 70 24.75 6.55 -7.18
C ALA A 70 25.30 5.94 -5.88
N LYS A 71 25.76 6.80 -4.97
CA LYS A 71 26.12 6.37 -3.60
C LYS A 71 24.87 5.93 -2.84
N GLN A 72 25.03 5.02 -1.88
CA GLN A 72 23.94 4.63 -1.00
C GLN A 72 23.31 5.87 -0.33
N GLY A 73 21.98 5.93 -0.33
CA GLY A 73 21.23 7.07 0.22
C GLY A 73 21.18 8.31 -0.70
N HIS A 74 21.70 8.22 -1.93
CA HIS A 74 21.73 9.31 -2.90
C HIS A 74 21.11 8.90 -4.23
N PHE A 75 20.79 9.90 -5.05
CA PHE A 75 20.37 9.76 -6.44
C PHE A 75 21.00 10.85 -7.31
N HIS A 76 21.05 10.62 -8.62
CA HIS A 76 21.45 11.62 -9.61
C HIS A 76 20.27 12.57 -9.90
N SER A 77 20.46 13.84 -9.58
CA SER A 77 19.53 14.93 -9.89
C SER A 77 19.41 15.19 -11.39
N SER A 78 18.47 16.07 -11.77
CA SER A 78 18.31 16.55 -13.15
C SER A 78 19.58 17.16 -13.74
N TYR A 79 20.47 17.71 -12.89
CA TYR A 79 21.77 18.27 -13.28
C TYR A 79 22.93 17.26 -13.16
N ASN A 80 22.64 15.97 -13.03
CA ASN A 80 23.60 14.88 -12.85
C ASN A 80 24.48 14.99 -11.58
N GLN A 81 24.08 15.82 -10.62
CA GLN A 81 24.71 15.91 -9.30
C GLN A 81 24.14 14.84 -8.38
N GLN A 82 24.98 14.24 -7.54
CA GLN A 82 24.53 13.30 -6.50
C GLN A 82 23.95 14.07 -5.32
N ILE A 83 22.67 13.85 -5.04
CA ILE A 83 21.94 14.53 -3.96
C ILE A 83 21.34 13.47 -3.02
N PRO A 84 21.33 13.68 -1.69
CA PRO A 84 20.70 12.75 -0.75
C PRO A 84 19.18 12.71 -0.92
N PHE A 85 18.58 11.55 -0.65
CA PHE A 85 17.11 11.36 -0.70
C PHE A 85 16.33 12.35 0.17
N ASP A 86 16.86 12.72 1.34
CA ASP A 86 16.19 13.63 2.26
C ASP A 86 15.94 15.03 1.66
N SER A 87 16.72 15.43 0.65
CA SER A 87 16.49 16.68 -0.10
C SER A 87 15.15 16.73 -0.83
N LEU A 88 14.52 15.58 -1.10
CA LEU A 88 13.20 15.51 -1.72
C LEU A 88 12.07 15.99 -0.80
N PHE A 89 12.38 16.24 0.48
CA PHE A 89 11.46 16.82 1.45
C PHE A 89 11.82 18.24 1.88
N SER A 90 12.86 18.85 1.28
CA SER A 90 13.20 20.25 1.54
C SER A 90 12.33 21.21 0.73
N GLU A 91 12.42 22.51 1.02
CA GLU A 91 11.80 23.55 0.19
C GLU A 91 12.43 23.57 -1.20
N GLY A 92 11.62 23.45 -2.25
CA GLY A 92 12.08 23.41 -3.65
C GLY A 92 12.84 22.13 -4.05
N PRO A 93 12.23 20.93 -3.88
CA PRO A 93 12.90 19.68 -4.22
C PRO A 93 13.05 19.49 -5.74
N ASP A 94 14.08 18.74 -6.16
CA ASP A 94 14.39 18.45 -7.58
C ASP A 94 13.23 17.74 -8.31
N ASP A 95 12.31 17.11 -7.59
CA ASP A 95 11.14 16.40 -8.11
C ASP A 95 9.82 17.19 -7.99
N LYS A 96 9.89 18.48 -7.63
CA LYS A 96 8.72 19.35 -7.42
C LYS A 96 7.71 18.82 -6.39
N GLY A 97 8.15 17.98 -5.47
CA GLY A 97 7.36 17.44 -4.36
C GLY A 97 6.66 16.11 -4.69
N ALA A 98 6.97 15.50 -5.83
CA ALA A 98 6.37 14.24 -6.26
C ALA A 98 6.47 13.12 -5.22
N ASN A 99 7.68 12.85 -4.69
CA ASN A 99 7.88 11.81 -3.68
C ASN A 99 7.15 12.14 -2.38
N ASN A 100 7.11 13.41 -1.99
CA ASN A 100 6.37 13.83 -0.81
C ASN A 100 4.86 13.54 -0.97
N ARG A 101 4.25 13.93 -2.10
CA ARG A 101 2.85 13.61 -2.41
C ARG A 101 2.59 12.12 -2.44
N ILE A 102 3.46 11.34 -3.09
CA ILE A 102 3.36 9.87 -3.13
C ILE A 102 3.38 9.29 -1.71
N VAL A 103 4.33 9.70 -0.86
CA VAL A 103 4.46 9.20 0.52
C VAL A 103 3.23 9.56 1.35
N GLN A 104 2.70 10.78 1.20
CA GLN A 104 1.46 11.20 1.86
C GLN A 104 0.28 10.29 1.46
N GLN A 105 0.09 10.03 0.17
CA GLN A 105 -0.98 9.15 -0.30
C GLN A 105 -0.77 7.69 0.17
N LEU A 106 0.48 7.21 0.23
CA LEU A 106 0.79 5.90 0.78
C LEU A 106 0.49 5.81 2.29
N ASP A 107 0.70 6.86 3.07
CA ASP A 107 0.34 6.90 4.49
C ASP A 107 -1.19 6.83 4.70
N LEU A 108 -1.96 7.53 3.85
CA LEU A 108 -3.43 7.45 3.85
C LEU A 108 -3.92 6.02 3.57
N ILE A 109 -3.38 5.38 2.52
CA ILE A 109 -3.71 3.99 2.23
C ILE A 109 -3.28 3.07 3.39
N ALA A 110 -2.12 3.33 3.99
CA ALA A 110 -1.63 2.53 5.09
C ALA A 110 -2.51 2.60 6.33
N TYR A 111 -3.09 3.77 6.61
CA TYR A 111 -4.07 3.94 7.68
C TYR A 111 -5.28 3.01 7.51
N ASP A 112 -5.88 2.96 6.33
CA ASP A 112 -7.00 2.06 6.04
C ASP A 112 -6.60 0.58 5.99
N ALA A 113 -5.41 0.28 5.44
CA ALA A 113 -4.86 -1.07 5.45
C ALA A 113 -4.70 -1.62 6.87
N LEU A 114 -4.20 -0.78 7.80
CA LEU A 114 -4.00 -1.16 9.20
C LEU A 114 -5.32 -1.41 9.94
N LYS A 115 -6.41 -0.73 9.55
CA LYS A 115 -7.76 -0.96 10.06
C LYS A 115 -8.44 -2.20 9.47
N GLY A 116 -7.90 -2.77 8.39
CA GLY A 116 -8.49 -3.91 7.71
C GLY A 116 -9.79 -3.57 6.96
N THR A 117 -9.97 -2.29 6.59
CA THR A 117 -11.10 -1.80 5.80
C THR A 117 -10.90 -2.04 4.30
N ILE A 118 -9.68 -2.40 3.90
CA ILE A 118 -9.27 -2.67 2.51
C ILE A 118 -8.56 -4.03 2.39
N ASP A 119 -8.50 -4.54 1.17
CA ASP A 119 -7.64 -5.68 0.81
C ASP A 119 -6.20 -5.21 0.57
N THR A 120 -5.34 -5.40 1.58
CA THR A 120 -3.91 -5.04 1.51
C THR A 120 -3.15 -5.80 0.42
N ARG A 121 -3.56 -7.03 0.09
CA ARG A 121 -2.89 -7.82 -0.95
C ARG A 121 -3.16 -7.22 -2.32
N PHE A 122 -4.39 -6.76 -2.55
CA PHE A 122 -4.76 -6.08 -3.78
C PHE A 122 -4.07 -4.71 -3.91
N ILE A 123 -4.00 -3.92 -2.84
CA ILE A 123 -3.23 -2.66 -2.84
C ILE A 123 -1.76 -2.92 -3.16
N TYR A 124 -1.14 -3.86 -2.46
CA TYR A 124 0.28 -4.18 -2.64
C TYR A 124 0.57 -4.72 -4.05
N SER A 125 -0.35 -5.48 -4.65
CA SER A 125 -0.16 -5.95 -6.02
C SER A 125 -0.11 -4.80 -7.04
N ARG A 126 -0.72 -3.65 -6.73
CA ARG A 126 -0.73 -2.46 -7.59
C ARG A 126 0.40 -1.49 -7.26
N LEU A 127 0.66 -1.24 -5.97
CA LEU A 127 1.60 -0.21 -5.51
C LEU A 127 2.90 -0.76 -4.92
N GLY A 128 3.10 -2.08 -4.89
CA GLY A 128 4.16 -2.71 -4.11
C GLY A 128 5.57 -2.27 -4.46
N GLN A 129 5.90 -2.06 -5.74
CA GLN A 129 7.21 -1.50 -6.10
C GLN A 129 7.38 -0.10 -5.53
N LEU A 130 6.36 0.76 -5.69
CA LEU A 130 6.37 2.12 -5.17
C LEU A 130 6.53 2.13 -3.65
N MET A 131 5.73 1.34 -2.93
CA MET A 131 5.81 1.19 -1.47
C MET A 131 7.21 0.74 -1.01
N ASN A 132 7.75 -0.30 -1.63
CA ASN A 132 9.03 -0.88 -1.21
C ASN A 132 10.20 0.07 -1.45
N THR A 133 10.22 0.73 -2.60
CA THR A 133 11.28 1.65 -3.00
C THR A 133 11.24 2.93 -2.17
N THR A 134 10.07 3.55 -2.04
CA THR A 134 9.86 4.71 -1.17
C THR A 134 10.24 4.41 0.28
N TYR A 135 9.84 3.24 0.81
CA TYR A 135 10.22 2.85 2.17
C TYR A 135 11.73 2.58 2.30
N ARG A 136 12.37 2.03 1.26
CA ARG A 136 13.82 1.84 1.21
C ARG A 136 14.57 3.17 1.20
N TRP A 137 14.05 4.20 0.53
CA TRP A 137 14.70 5.52 0.45
C TRP A 137 14.55 6.33 1.73
N PHE A 138 13.37 6.30 2.35
CA PHE A 138 13.02 7.26 3.40
C PHE A 138 12.61 6.62 4.73
N GLY A 139 12.70 5.29 4.86
CA GLY A 139 12.24 4.52 6.02
C GLY A 139 13.35 3.85 6.84
N ASP A 140 14.63 4.11 6.50
CA ASP A 140 15.75 3.50 7.22
C ASP A 140 16.01 4.18 8.57
N GLY A 141 15.80 3.43 9.66
CA GLY A 141 16.01 3.90 11.03
C GLY A 141 14.79 4.55 11.71
N GLU A 142 14.89 4.67 13.03
CA GLU A 142 13.79 5.19 13.89
C GLU A 142 13.59 6.70 13.76
N LYS A 143 14.58 7.43 13.25
CA LYS A 143 14.53 8.88 13.01
C LYS A 143 14.31 9.24 11.54
N SER A 144 13.97 8.26 10.70
CA SER A 144 13.71 8.48 9.29
C SER A 144 12.47 9.35 9.07
N ILE A 145 12.41 10.02 7.91
CA ILE A 145 11.27 10.87 7.53
C ILE A 145 9.97 10.09 7.61
N ILE A 146 9.94 8.84 7.12
CA ILE A 146 8.77 7.97 7.23
C ILE A 146 8.45 7.63 8.68
N ALA A 147 9.44 7.32 9.51
CA ALA A 147 9.17 6.97 10.90
C ALA A 147 8.57 8.14 11.70
N VAL A 148 9.01 9.37 11.43
CA VAL A 148 8.60 10.58 12.17
C VAL A 148 7.31 11.17 11.63
N HIS A 149 7.18 11.30 10.31
CA HIS A 149 6.08 12.06 9.69
C HIS A 149 4.98 11.18 9.09
N TYR A 150 5.27 9.90 8.79
CA TYR A 150 4.36 8.97 8.12
C TYR A 150 4.20 7.66 8.91
N PRO A 151 3.66 7.73 10.14
CA PRO A 151 3.68 6.63 11.09
C PRO A 151 2.83 5.43 10.65
N HIS A 152 1.78 5.64 9.87
CA HIS A 152 0.93 4.54 9.40
C HIS A 152 1.64 3.74 8.32
N PHE A 153 2.29 4.42 7.39
CA PHE A 153 3.10 3.79 6.36
C PHE A 153 4.25 3.01 6.98
N ASN A 154 4.98 3.62 7.92
CA ASN A 154 6.03 2.94 8.69
C ASN A 154 5.51 1.65 9.37
N LYS A 155 4.39 1.76 10.07
CA LYS A 155 3.78 0.65 10.81
C LYS A 155 3.30 -0.45 9.87
N LEU A 156 2.71 -0.12 8.73
CA LEU A 156 2.29 -1.09 7.73
C LEU A 156 3.49 -1.85 7.16
N MET A 157 4.54 -1.13 6.74
CA MET A 157 5.74 -1.73 6.15
C MET A 157 6.42 -2.66 7.14
N LYS A 158 6.57 -2.26 8.41
CA LYS A 158 7.12 -3.13 9.47
C LYS A 158 6.24 -4.36 9.74
N LYS A 159 4.92 -4.18 9.87
CA LYS A 159 3.98 -5.26 10.18
C LYS A 159 3.87 -6.31 9.06
N CYS A 160 3.95 -5.87 7.80
CA CYS A 160 3.69 -6.71 6.64
C CYS A 160 4.96 -7.10 5.85
N ASN A 161 6.16 -6.66 6.27
CA ASN A 161 7.43 -6.90 5.58
C ASN A 161 7.58 -8.35 5.09
N ASN A 162 7.36 -9.33 5.99
CA ASN A 162 7.52 -10.75 5.65
C ASN A 162 6.49 -11.24 4.62
N LYS A 163 5.26 -10.71 4.64
CA LYS A 163 4.20 -11.09 3.70
C LYS A 163 4.44 -10.48 2.32
N PHE A 164 4.87 -9.21 2.29
CA PHE A 164 5.12 -8.43 1.08
C PHE A 164 6.20 -9.06 0.19
N LYS A 165 7.24 -9.66 0.79
CA LYS A 165 8.30 -10.36 0.04
C LYS A 165 7.80 -11.48 -0.88
N GLY A 166 6.69 -12.14 -0.53
CA GLY A 166 6.13 -13.25 -1.30
C GLY A 166 4.99 -12.86 -2.23
N TRP A 167 4.58 -11.60 -2.27
CA TRP A 167 3.43 -11.17 -3.05
C TRP A 167 3.86 -10.57 -4.40
N PRO A 168 3.14 -10.87 -5.49
CA PRO A 168 3.40 -10.25 -6.78
C PRO A 168 3.09 -8.76 -6.73
N THR A 169 3.84 -7.96 -7.47
CA THR A 169 3.66 -6.50 -7.56
C THR A 169 3.73 -6.06 -9.02
N LYS A 170 2.98 -5.02 -9.37
CA LYS A 170 3.10 -4.33 -10.66
C LYS A 170 4.44 -3.61 -10.70
N VAL A 171 5.16 -3.82 -11.79
CA VAL A 171 6.43 -3.13 -12.07
C VAL A 171 6.14 -1.87 -12.89
N TYR A 172 6.64 -0.74 -12.40
CA TYR A 172 6.57 0.60 -13.00
C TYR A 172 7.85 0.97 -13.75
N SER A 173 9.01 0.50 -13.29
CA SER A 173 10.32 0.75 -13.89
C SER A 173 11.30 -0.36 -13.51
N TYR A 174 12.28 -0.60 -14.36
CA TYR A 174 13.40 -1.52 -14.11
C TYR A 174 14.66 -0.70 -13.87
N CYS A 175 15.56 -1.20 -13.03
CA CYS A 175 16.93 -0.72 -13.04
C CYS A 175 17.60 -1.37 -14.25
N GLU A 176 17.88 -0.57 -15.29
CA GLU A 176 18.72 -0.98 -16.42
C GLU A 176 20.21 -0.80 -16.08
#